data_AF-A0A7V1KM52-F1
#
_entry.id   AF-A0A7V1KM52-F1
#
_cell.length_a   1.000
_cell.length_b   1.000
_cell.length_c   1.000
_cell.angle_alpha   90.00
_cell.angle_beta   90.00
_cell.angle_gamma   90.00
#
_symmetry.space_group_name_H-M   'P 1'
#
loop_
_entity.id
_entity.type
_entity.pdbx_description
1 polymer ?
#
loop_
_entity_poly.entity_id
_entity_poly.type
_entity_poly.pdbx_seq_one_letter_code
_entity_poly.pdbx_strand_id
1 'polypeptide(L)'
;MKGLGMPSHRRGNQGTMVRAEIDLGALRDNLHRVREHLPRGCRLMFVVKEDAYGHGLLPVAKAAAELVDWYGVGTVGEARALRRAGLIHPIYVMNPPVGKALVQAIREGYHLPVGDWQMIEELPPAAHRAGRPALVHLVVDTGMGRYGLLPEEAEQARRRLEATRGVKLVGVCSHLSSAHRESGDAAAFTRAQVWRFRKLLEDWQCQGKELPIRHLANSAAALAFPEGTAPPFNLARVGIAIYGYPEGPHPPPFPLRPVARAWTEVMAVRQLPGGWPVGYERTFITP
;
A
#
# COMPACT_ATOMS: atom_id res chain seq x y z
N MET A 1 45.63 -1.10 2.44
CA MET A 1 44.31 -1.30 3.08
C MET A 1 43.82 0.04 3.59
N LYS A 2 42.98 0.73 2.81
CA LYS A 2 42.32 1.98 3.22
C LYS A 2 40.85 1.63 3.45
N GLY A 3 40.41 1.67 4.71
CA GLY A 3 38.99 1.57 5.06
C GLY A 3 38.32 2.92 4.82
N LEU A 4 37.45 3.00 3.81
CA LEU A 4 36.54 4.12 3.63
C LEU A 4 35.43 4.03 4.67
N GLY A 5 35.50 4.87 5.71
CA GLY A 5 34.39 5.12 6.61
C GLY A 5 33.28 5.87 5.89
N MET A 6 32.12 5.23 5.76
CA MET A 6 30.88 5.87 5.30
C MET A 6 30.40 6.89 6.36
N PRO A 7 29.98 8.11 5.98
CA PRO A 7 29.43 9.07 6.91
C PRO A 7 28.00 8.65 7.31
N SER A 8 27.83 8.11 8.52
CA SER A 8 26.51 7.98 9.14
C SER A 8 25.99 9.37 9.52
N HIS A 9 24.89 9.81 8.90
CA HIS A 9 24.22 11.04 9.31
C HIS A 9 23.51 10.83 10.66
N ARG A 10 24.26 10.98 11.75
CA ARG A 10 23.72 11.09 13.11
C ARG A 10 23.13 12.49 13.30
N ARG A 11 21.84 12.67 13.03
CA ARG A 11 21.06 13.76 13.63
C ARG A 11 20.37 13.21 14.87
N GLY A 12 21.06 13.29 16.01
CA GLY A 12 20.42 13.15 17.31
C GLY A 12 19.52 14.37 17.53
N ASN A 13 18.23 14.13 17.76
CA ASN A 13 17.33 15.17 18.26
C ASN A 13 17.80 15.50 19.69
N GLN A 14 18.45 16.65 19.87
CA GLN A 14 18.87 17.11 21.20
C GLN A 14 17.60 17.37 22.03
N GLY A 15 17.16 16.38 22.84
CA GLY A 15 16.06 16.57 23.79
C GLY A 15 15.17 15.36 24.11
N THR A 16 15.27 14.25 23.38
CA THR A 16 14.41 13.06 23.62
C THR A 16 15.23 11.77 23.74
N MET A 17 15.09 11.04 24.86
CA MET A 17 15.77 9.76 25.08
C MET A 17 15.34 8.68 24.10
N VAL A 18 14.07 8.72 23.67
CA VAL A 18 13.51 7.79 22.69
C VAL A 18 13.67 8.36 21.28
N ARG A 19 14.18 7.55 20.33
CA ARG A 19 14.24 7.91 18.91
C ARG A 19 14.00 6.70 17.99
N ALA A 20 13.46 6.95 16.81
CA ALA A 20 13.37 5.98 15.73
C ALA A 20 14.40 6.34 14.63
N GLU A 21 15.22 5.38 14.24
CA GLU A 21 16.16 5.48 13.12
C GLU A 21 15.62 4.72 11.91
N ILE A 22 15.63 5.36 10.75
CA ILE A 22 15.11 4.81 9.49
C ILE A 22 16.26 4.64 8.48
N ASP A 23 16.57 3.41 8.12
CA ASP A 23 17.61 3.03 7.17
C ASP A 23 17.07 3.08 5.73
N LEU A 24 17.24 4.23 5.07
CA LEU A 24 16.84 4.42 3.67
C LEU A 24 17.67 3.59 2.68
N GLY A 25 18.85 3.08 3.09
CA GLY A 25 19.63 2.14 2.29
C GLY A 25 18.97 0.78 2.25
N ALA A 26 18.61 0.24 3.42
CA ALA A 26 17.86 -1.00 3.54
C ALA A 26 16.51 -0.93 2.81
N LEU A 27 15.82 0.23 2.87
CA LEU A 27 14.59 0.46 2.11
C LEU A 27 14.78 0.33 0.59
N ARG A 28 15.84 0.94 0.05
CA ARG A 28 16.17 0.85 -1.39
C ARG A 28 16.56 -0.57 -1.79
N ASP A 29 17.34 -1.27 -0.98
CA ASP A 29 17.69 -2.67 -1.20
C ASP A 29 16.42 -3.54 -1.29
N ASN A 30 15.49 -3.37 -0.34
CA ASN A 30 14.22 -4.09 -0.35
C ASN A 30 13.39 -3.77 -1.60
N LEU A 31 13.32 -2.49 -2.02
CA LEU A 31 12.66 -2.07 -3.25
C LEU A 31 13.25 -2.75 -4.48
N HIS A 32 14.58 -2.81 -4.60
CA HIS A 32 15.26 -3.49 -5.70
C HIS A 32 14.91 -4.99 -5.73
N ARG A 33 14.98 -5.67 -4.59
CA ARG A 33 14.64 -7.10 -4.51
C ARG A 33 13.20 -7.38 -4.89
N VAL A 34 12.25 -6.59 -4.39
CA VAL A 34 10.84 -6.70 -4.76
C VAL A 34 10.64 -6.42 -6.25
N ARG A 35 11.31 -5.41 -6.80
CA ARG A 35 11.25 -5.09 -8.24
C ARG A 35 11.75 -6.25 -9.11
N GLU A 36 12.88 -6.85 -8.76
CA GLU A 36 13.47 -7.99 -9.48
C GLU A 36 12.58 -9.23 -9.44
N HIS A 37 11.82 -9.41 -8.36
CA HIS A 37 10.93 -10.55 -8.20
C HIS A 37 9.61 -10.42 -8.97
N LEU A 38 9.12 -9.20 -9.19
CA LEU A 38 7.87 -9.00 -9.91
C LEU A 38 7.98 -9.43 -11.38
N PRO A 39 6.93 -10.01 -11.98
CA PRO A 39 6.93 -10.38 -13.38
C PRO A 39 7.27 -9.19 -14.29
N ARG A 40 7.95 -9.45 -15.41
CA ARG A 40 8.26 -8.41 -16.41
C ARG A 40 6.96 -7.71 -16.86
N GLY A 41 6.97 -6.38 -16.82
CA GLY A 41 5.80 -5.56 -17.15
C GLY A 41 4.82 -5.33 -15.99
N CYS A 42 5.01 -5.98 -14.84
CA CYS A 42 4.29 -5.66 -13.62
C CYS A 42 4.93 -4.44 -12.94
N ARG A 43 4.14 -3.38 -12.80
CA ARG A 43 4.57 -2.15 -12.12
C ARG A 43 4.52 -2.31 -10.60
N LEU A 44 5.29 -1.51 -9.89
CA LEU A 44 5.34 -1.45 -8.44
C LEU A 44 4.68 -0.16 -7.96
N MET A 45 3.55 -0.31 -7.26
CA MET A 45 3.00 0.74 -6.41
C MET A 45 3.56 0.57 -5.00
N PHE A 46 4.36 1.54 -4.56
CA PHE A 46 4.83 1.58 -3.19
C PHE A 46 3.80 2.25 -2.29
N VAL A 47 3.28 1.50 -1.33
CA VAL A 47 2.26 1.96 -0.39
C VAL A 47 2.94 2.65 0.79
N VAL A 48 2.72 3.96 0.91
CA VAL A 48 3.32 4.86 1.92
C VAL A 48 2.27 5.57 2.77
N LYS A 49 1.08 4.96 2.92
CA LYS A 49 0.01 5.46 3.80
C LYS A 49 0.44 5.52 5.27
N GLU A 50 -0.32 6.25 6.07
CA GLU A 50 -0.11 6.41 7.52
C GLU A 50 1.32 6.85 7.83
N ASP A 51 1.76 7.93 7.16
CA ASP A 51 3.12 8.46 7.28
C ASP A 51 4.21 7.44 6.94
N ALA A 52 4.04 6.72 5.81
CA ALA A 52 4.88 5.58 5.44
C ALA A 52 4.95 4.52 6.55
N TYR A 53 3.80 4.09 7.07
CA TYR A 53 3.70 3.14 8.18
C TYR A 53 4.49 3.62 9.42
N GLY A 54 4.49 4.94 9.69
CA GLY A 54 5.24 5.57 10.77
C GLY A 54 6.75 5.75 10.52
N HIS A 55 7.25 5.49 9.31
CA HIS A 55 8.67 5.63 8.95
C HIS A 55 9.01 7.03 8.40
N GLY A 56 8.03 7.92 8.28
CA GLY A 56 8.18 9.27 7.74
C GLY A 56 7.93 9.31 6.23
N LEU A 57 6.80 9.89 5.84
CA LEU A 57 6.29 9.92 4.47
C LEU A 57 7.30 10.46 3.46
N LEU A 58 7.80 11.68 3.68
CA LEU A 58 8.61 12.37 2.68
C LEU A 58 10.01 11.78 2.51
N PRO A 59 10.78 11.46 3.58
CA PRO A 59 12.09 10.83 3.42
C PRO A 59 12.00 9.47 2.71
N VAL A 60 11.06 8.62 3.12
CA VAL A 60 10.84 7.29 2.53
C VAL A 60 10.41 7.41 1.07
N ALA A 61 9.40 8.24 0.77
CA ALA A 61 8.92 8.38 -0.59
C ALA A 61 10.01 8.92 -1.52
N LYS A 62 10.77 9.96 -1.11
CA LYS A 62 11.89 10.50 -1.90
C LYS A 62 12.98 9.46 -2.14
N ALA A 63 13.32 8.65 -1.14
CA ALA A 63 14.33 7.60 -1.30
C ALA A 63 13.92 6.53 -2.32
N ALA A 64 12.62 6.30 -2.48
CA ALA A 64 12.04 5.31 -3.38
C ALA A 64 11.75 5.84 -4.80
N ALA A 65 11.87 7.14 -5.04
CA ALA A 65 11.31 7.81 -6.22
C ALA A 65 11.76 7.19 -7.56
N GLU A 66 13.02 6.78 -7.70
CA GLU A 66 13.53 6.21 -8.95
C GLU A 66 13.27 4.70 -9.09
N LEU A 67 12.70 4.06 -8.06
CA LEU A 67 12.56 2.60 -7.96
C LEU A 67 11.10 2.13 -8.11
N VAL A 68 10.15 3.06 -8.07
CA VAL A 68 8.71 2.78 -8.02
C VAL A 68 8.00 3.42 -9.20
N ASP A 69 6.90 2.83 -9.65
CA ASP A 69 6.11 3.39 -10.74
C ASP A 69 4.96 4.26 -10.22
N TRP A 70 4.44 3.92 -9.03
CA TRP A 70 3.27 4.53 -8.41
C TRP A 70 3.48 4.68 -6.90
N TYR A 71 2.76 5.63 -6.30
CA TYR A 71 2.54 5.65 -4.85
C TYR A 71 1.10 5.30 -4.51
N GLY A 72 0.92 4.54 -3.43
CA GLY A 72 -0.36 4.35 -2.76
C GLY A 72 -0.36 5.07 -1.42
N VAL A 73 -1.34 5.92 -1.17
CA VAL A 73 -1.49 6.67 0.10
C VAL A 73 -2.88 6.45 0.70
N GLY A 74 -3.04 6.70 2.00
CA GLY A 74 -4.32 6.58 2.66
C GLY A 74 -5.23 7.77 2.39
N THR A 75 -4.65 8.98 2.32
CA THR A 75 -5.45 10.22 2.28
C THR A 75 -5.03 11.18 1.15
N VAL A 76 -5.95 12.10 0.81
CA VAL A 76 -5.66 13.23 -0.09
C VAL A 76 -4.57 14.15 0.50
N GLY A 77 -4.50 14.26 1.84
CA GLY A 77 -3.46 15.04 2.51
C GLY A 77 -2.06 14.51 2.25
N GLU A 78 -1.88 13.20 2.36
CA GLU A 78 -0.61 12.53 2.04
C GLU A 78 -0.26 12.67 0.55
N ALA A 79 -1.25 12.48 -0.35
CA ALA A 79 -1.05 12.68 -1.79
C ALA A 79 -0.51 14.09 -2.10
N ARG A 80 -1.10 15.10 -1.45
CA ARG A 80 -0.67 16.50 -1.57
C ARG A 80 0.72 16.74 -1.02
N ALA A 81 1.07 16.12 0.10
CA ALA A 81 2.41 16.20 0.67
C ALA A 81 3.45 15.66 -0.33
N LEU A 82 3.19 14.51 -0.96
CA LEU A 82 4.06 13.95 -2.00
C LEU A 82 4.17 14.88 -3.21
N ARG A 83 3.06 15.44 -3.71
CA ARG A 83 3.07 16.40 -4.83
C ARG A 83 3.86 17.66 -4.53
N ARG A 84 3.65 18.27 -3.35
CA ARG A 84 4.42 19.46 -2.92
C ARG A 84 5.90 19.18 -2.76
N ALA A 85 6.27 17.93 -2.47
CA ALA A 85 7.66 17.48 -2.41
C ALA A 85 8.28 17.21 -3.79
N GLY A 86 7.56 17.47 -4.90
CA GLY A 86 8.06 17.32 -6.26
C GLY A 86 7.92 15.91 -6.85
N LEU A 87 7.25 14.98 -6.16
CA LEU A 87 7.05 13.63 -6.67
C LEU A 87 5.92 13.65 -7.71
N ILE A 88 6.24 13.26 -8.95
CA ILE A 88 5.32 13.34 -10.11
C ILE A 88 4.66 12.01 -10.49
N HIS A 89 5.06 10.89 -9.87
CA HIS A 89 4.49 9.55 -10.07
C HIS A 89 2.95 9.56 -9.93
N PRO A 90 2.20 8.71 -10.64
CA PRO A 90 0.79 8.49 -10.34
C PRO A 90 0.58 8.15 -8.86
N ILE A 91 -0.43 8.77 -8.23
CA ILE A 91 -0.76 8.56 -6.82
C ILE A 91 -2.18 8.00 -6.74
N TYR A 92 -2.31 6.85 -6.09
CA TYR A 92 -3.57 6.19 -5.78
C TYR A 92 -3.96 6.47 -4.32
N VAL A 93 -5.10 7.14 -4.11
CA VAL A 93 -5.62 7.44 -2.76
C VAL A 93 -6.54 6.30 -2.35
N MET A 94 -6.06 5.41 -1.48
CA MET A 94 -6.67 4.12 -1.20
C MET A 94 -8.01 4.22 -0.44
N ASN A 95 -8.22 5.27 0.33
CA ASN A 95 -9.49 5.52 1.00
C ASN A 95 -10.33 6.47 0.12
N PRO A 96 -11.55 6.07 -0.30
CA PRO A 96 -12.41 6.93 -1.11
C PRO A 96 -12.64 8.29 -0.43
N PRO A 97 -12.21 9.41 -1.05
CA PRO A 97 -12.51 10.73 -0.51
C PRO A 97 -13.97 11.11 -0.83
N VAL A 98 -14.59 11.88 0.05
CA VAL A 98 -15.97 12.37 -0.13
C VAL A 98 -16.04 13.90 -0.15
N GLY A 99 -17.15 14.45 -0.62
CA GLY A 99 -17.45 15.88 -0.57
C GLY A 99 -16.34 16.77 -1.15
N LYS A 100 -15.83 17.73 -0.35
CA LYS A 100 -14.77 18.66 -0.79
C LYS A 100 -13.45 17.94 -1.08
N ALA A 101 -13.13 16.88 -0.36
CA ALA A 101 -11.91 16.12 -0.57
C ALA A 101 -11.93 15.37 -1.90
N LEU A 102 -13.09 14.86 -2.32
CA LEU A 102 -13.29 14.23 -3.64
C LEU A 102 -12.99 15.22 -4.77
N VAL A 103 -13.61 16.39 -4.72
CA VAL A 103 -13.39 17.47 -5.71
C VAL A 103 -11.90 17.86 -5.75
N GLN A 104 -11.26 17.97 -4.58
CA GLN A 104 -9.85 18.31 -4.52
C GLN A 104 -8.96 17.23 -5.15
N ALA A 105 -9.23 15.96 -4.85
CA ALA A 105 -8.47 14.84 -5.38
C ALA A 105 -8.57 14.75 -6.92
N ILE A 106 -9.77 14.97 -7.48
CA ILE A 106 -9.99 15.03 -8.93
C ILE A 106 -9.24 16.21 -9.55
N ARG A 107 -9.32 17.40 -8.94
CA ARG A 107 -8.64 18.61 -9.43
C ARG A 107 -7.12 18.44 -9.49
N GLU A 108 -6.55 17.71 -8.55
CA GLU A 108 -5.12 17.43 -8.48
C GLU A 108 -4.70 16.19 -9.29
N GLY A 109 -5.67 15.46 -9.88
CA GLY A 109 -5.40 14.33 -10.77
C GLY A 109 -4.93 13.06 -10.06
N TYR A 110 -5.45 12.78 -8.87
CA TYR A 110 -5.19 11.50 -8.19
C TYR A 110 -6.10 10.39 -8.70
N HIS A 111 -5.63 9.15 -8.58
CA HIS A 111 -6.39 7.95 -8.90
C HIS A 111 -7.21 7.51 -7.69
N LEU A 112 -8.49 7.23 -7.91
CA LEU A 112 -9.45 6.97 -6.83
C LEU A 112 -10.06 5.57 -6.95
N PRO A 113 -10.18 4.81 -5.87
CA PRO A 113 -11.05 3.63 -5.80
C PRO A 113 -12.49 4.05 -6.01
N VAL A 114 -13.26 3.22 -6.71
CA VAL A 114 -14.73 3.31 -6.77
C VAL A 114 -15.28 1.91 -6.57
N GLY A 115 -15.97 1.68 -5.47
CA GLY A 115 -16.42 0.36 -5.03
C GLY A 115 -17.85 0.36 -4.49
N ASP A 116 -18.63 1.40 -4.78
CA ASP A 116 -20.03 1.51 -4.38
C ASP A 116 -20.79 2.40 -5.37
N TRP A 117 -22.11 2.18 -5.47
CA TRP A 117 -22.99 2.90 -6.40
C TRP A 117 -23.15 4.39 -6.06
N GLN A 118 -23.10 4.75 -4.78
CA GLN A 118 -23.23 6.14 -4.36
C GLN A 118 -22.05 6.97 -4.90
N MET A 119 -20.83 6.47 -4.78
CA MET A 119 -19.65 7.13 -5.31
C MET A 119 -19.72 7.29 -6.83
N ILE A 120 -20.24 6.29 -7.57
CA ILE A 120 -20.42 6.40 -9.03
C ILE A 120 -21.28 7.63 -9.39
N GLU A 121 -22.36 7.88 -8.64
CA GLU A 121 -23.26 9.02 -8.85
C GLU A 121 -22.67 10.35 -8.35
N GLU A 122 -21.74 10.33 -7.39
CA GLU A 122 -21.05 11.53 -6.90
C GLU A 122 -19.93 12.03 -7.84
N LEU A 123 -19.37 11.16 -8.69
CA LEU A 123 -18.24 11.49 -9.55
C LEU A 123 -18.54 12.60 -10.58
N PRO A 124 -19.65 12.60 -11.35
CA PRO A 124 -19.91 13.64 -12.35
C PRO A 124 -19.99 15.06 -11.77
N PRO A 125 -20.79 15.35 -10.73
CA PRO A 125 -20.83 16.69 -10.17
C PRO A 125 -19.50 17.06 -9.50
N ALA A 126 -18.77 16.11 -8.94
CA ALA A 126 -17.44 16.37 -8.39
C ALA A 126 -16.41 16.72 -9.47
N ALA A 127 -16.39 15.97 -10.57
CA ALA A 127 -15.53 16.22 -11.73
C ALA A 127 -15.84 17.56 -12.39
N HIS A 128 -17.12 17.90 -12.52
CA HIS A 128 -17.56 19.22 -13.00
C HIS A 128 -17.00 20.35 -12.12
N ARG A 129 -17.16 20.28 -10.79
CA ARG A 129 -16.59 21.27 -9.85
C ARG A 129 -15.06 21.29 -9.84
N ALA A 130 -14.42 20.17 -10.15
CA ALA A 130 -12.97 20.08 -10.22
C ALA A 130 -12.41 20.67 -11.53
N GLY A 131 -13.21 20.76 -12.58
CA GLY A 131 -12.79 21.17 -13.93
C GLY A 131 -11.90 20.12 -14.61
N ARG A 132 -11.92 18.86 -14.15
CA ARG A 132 -11.07 17.76 -14.64
C ARG A 132 -11.80 16.43 -14.56
N PRO A 133 -11.48 15.46 -15.44
CA PRO A 133 -12.05 14.13 -15.33
C PRO A 133 -11.52 13.40 -14.09
N ALA A 134 -12.40 12.67 -13.41
CA ALA A 134 -12.02 11.78 -12.32
C ALA A 134 -11.30 10.54 -12.86
N LEU A 135 -10.08 10.27 -12.37
CA LEU A 135 -9.33 9.06 -12.70
C LEU A 135 -9.70 7.97 -11.70
N VAL A 136 -10.42 6.94 -12.14
CA VAL A 136 -10.99 5.95 -11.22
C VAL A 136 -10.55 4.53 -11.50
N HIS A 137 -10.50 3.73 -10.44
CA HIS A 137 -10.23 2.31 -10.47
C HIS A 137 -11.42 1.59 -9.85
N LEU A 138 -12.12 0.77 -10.62
CA LEU A 138 -13.25 -0.02 -10.11
C LEU A 138 -12.73 -1.05 -9.10
N VAL A 139 -13.24 -1.02 -7.87
CA VAL A 139 -12.93 -1.97 -6.82
C VAL A 139 -13.99 -3.06 -6.83
N VAL A 140 -13.54 -4.30 -7.02
CA VAL A 140 -14.39 -5.49 -6.98
C VAL A 140 -14.07 -6.25 -5.71
N ASP A 141 -15.08 -6.55 -4.90
CA ASP A 141 -14.90 -7.37 -3.71
C ASP A 141 -14.93 -8.86 -4.09
N THR A 142 -13.77 -9.51 -4.10
CA THR A 142 -13.69 -10.95 -4.40
C THR A 142 -13.69 -11.82 -3.16
N GLY A 143 -13.91 -11.24 -1.97
CA GLY A 143 -14.03 -11.96 -0.69
C GLY A 143 -13.39 -11.29 0.52
N MET A 144 -13.04 -9.99 0.46
CA MET A 144 -12.53 -9.28 1.63
C MET A 144 -13.67 -8.77 2.53
N GLY A 145 -14.82 -8.40 1.95
CA GLY A 145 -15.98 -7.91 2.68
C GLY A 145 -15.78 -6.52 3.29
N ARG A 146 -14.96 -5.66 2.67
CA ARG A 146 -14.59 -4.34 3.23
C ARG A 146 -15.05 -3.18 2.36
N TYR A 147 -14.70 -3.20 1.08
CA TYR A 147 -15.03 -2.16 0.11
C TYR A 147 -14.87 -2.73 -1.30
N GLY A 148 -15.83 -2.43 -2.18
CA GLY A 148 -15.90 -2.97 -3.53
C GLY A 148 -17.29 -3.48 -3.87
N LEU A 149 -17.64 -3.40 -5.15
CA LEU A 149 -18.87 -4.01 -5.67
C LEU A 149 -18.68 -5.51 -5.84
N LEU A 150 -19.75 -6.29 -5.74
CA LEU A 150 -19.67 -7.72 -5.95
C LEU A 150 -19.33 -8.05 -7.42
N PRO A 151 -18.74 -9.22 -7.72
CA PRO A 151 -18.36 -9.59 -9.08
C PRO A 151 -19.52 -9.50 -10.08
N GLU A 152 -20.73 -9.85 -9.67
CA GLU A 152 -21.96 -9.76 -10.46
C GLU A 152 -22.39 -8.32 -10.80
N GLU A 153 -22.04 -7.35 -9.96
CA GLU A 153 -22.34 -5.92 -10.17
C GLU A 153 -21.27 -5.22 -11.03
N ALA A 154 -20.07 -5.80 -11.10
CA ALA A 154 -18.89 -5.15 -11.68
C ALA A 154 -19.08 -4.77 -13.15
N GLU A 155 -19.77 -5.59 -13.94
CA GLU A 155 -20.04 -5.31 -15.35
C GLU A 155 -20.99 -4.11 -15.53
N GLN A 156 -22.05 -4.04 -14.74
CA GLN A 156 -22.97 -2.91 -14.76
C GLN A 156 -22.26 -1.62 -14.34
N ALA A 157 -21.43 -1.69 -13.29
CA ALA A 157 -20.65 -0.56 -12.80
C ALA A 157 -19.61 -0.08 -13.82
N ARG A 158 -18.90 -1.01 -14.49
CA ARG A 158 -17.97 -0.70 -15.57
C ARG A 158 -18.66 0.07 -16.69
N ARG A 159 -19.81 -0.42 -17.18
CA ARG A 159 -20.60 0.27 -18.21
C ARG A 159 -21.06 1.66 -17.77
N ARG A 160 -21.56 1.77 -16.53
CA ARG A 160 -21.99 3.06 -15.97
C ARG A 160 -20.83 4.05 -15.95
N LEU A 161 -19.66 3.65 -15.45
CA LEU A 161 -18.46 4.49 -15.39
C LEU A 161 -17.95 4.88 -16.79
N GLU A 162 -17.94 3.95 -17.75
CA GLU A 162 -17.54 4.23 -19.15
C GLU A 162 -18.48 5.23 -19.85
N ALA A 163 -19.78 5.15 -19.58
CA ALA A 163 -20.79 6.06 -20.15
C ALA A 163 -20.83 7.43 -19.46
N THR A 164 -20.13 7.61 -18.34
CA THR A 164 -20.24 8.80 -17.51
C THR A 164 -19.27 9.90 -17.93
N ARG A 165 -19.82 11.02 -18.42
CA ARG A 165 -19.01 12.20 -18.79
C ARG A 165 -18.26 12.74 -17.57
N GLY A 166 -16.99 13.07 -17.75
CA GLY A 166 -16.13 13.58 -16.67
C GLY A 166 -15.53 12.47 -15.79
N VAL A 167 -15.71 11.20 -16.15
CA VAL A 167 -15.06 10.06 -15.50
C VAL A 167 -14.19 9.33 -16.51
N LYS A 168 -13.01 8.91 -16.07
CA LYS A 168 -12.09 8.05 -16.82
C LYS A 168 -11.82 6.80 -15.99
N LEU A 169 -12.41 5.68 -16.41
CA LEU A 169 -12.11 4.38 -15.84
C LEU A 169 -10.72 3.94 -16.29
N VAL A 170 -9.73 4.10 -15.41
CA VAL A 170 -8.32 3.83 -15.68
C VAL A 170 -7.95 2.39 -15.36
N GLY A 171 -8.59 1.81 -14.35
CA GLY A 171 -8.23 0.49 -13.88
C GLY A 171 -9.32 -0.24 -13.12
N VAL A 172 -8.96 -1.43 -12.67
CA VAL A 172 -9.78 -2.30 -11.85
C VAL A 172 -8.90 -3.01 -10.84
N CYS A 173 -9.43 -3.25 -9.64
CA CYS A 173 -8.69 -3.90 -8.58
C CYS A 173 -9.54 -4.67 -7.60
N SER A 174 -8.87 -5.50 -6.82
CA SER A 174 -9.40 -6.09 -5.60
C SER A 174 -8.32 -6.13 -4.52
N HIS A 175 -8.62 -6.71 -3.35
CA HIS A 175 -7.67 -6.89 -2.26
C HIS A 175 -7.81 -8.29 -1.64
N LEU A 176 -6.66 -8.93 -1.39
CA LEU A 176 -6.61 -10.28 -0.83
C LEU A 176 -6.63 -10.20 0.69
N SER A 177 -7.54 -10.92 1.32
CA SER A 177 -7.80 -10.82 2.77
C SER A 177 -6.80 -11.60 3.62
N SER A 178 -6.41 -12.79 3.15
CA SER A 178 -5.73 -13.79 3.98
C SER A 178 -4.37 -14.23 3.44
N ALA A 179 -3.81 -13.52 2.47
CA ALA A 179 -2.53 -13.87 1.85
C ALA A 179 -1.34 -13.95 2.84
N HIS A 180 -1.48 -13.36 4.03
CA HIS A 180 -0.48 -13.36 5.10
C HIS A 180 -0.66 -14.49 6.13
N ARG A 181 -1.74 -15.27 6.08
CA ARG A 181 -2.08 -16.24 7.14
C ARG A 181 -1.51 -17.63 6.86
N GLU A 182 -1.02 -18.27 7.92
CA GLU A 182 -0.55 -19.65 7.93
C GLU A 182 -1.69 -20.65 8.12
N SER A 183 -2.49 -20.90 7.08
CA SER A 183 -3.37 -22.07 7.05
C SER A 183 -3.70 -22.48 5.61
N GLY A 184 -3.95 -23.78 5.40
CA GLY A 184 -4.38 -24.32 4.10
C GLY A 184 -5.66 -23.63 3.60
N ASP A 185 -6.61 -23.41 4.50
CA ASP A 185 -7.87 -22.69 4.19
C ASP A 185 -7.61 -21.25 3.77
N ALA A 186 -6.69 -20.54 4.40
CA ALA A 186 -6.34 -19.17 4.04
C ALA A 186 -5.69 -19.09 2.65
N ALA A 187 -4.80 -20.03 2.33
CA ALA A 187 -4.19 -20.12 1.01
C ALA A 187 -5.22 -20.49 -0.07
N ALA A 188 -6.10 -21.44 0.20
CA ALA A 188 -7.20 -21.83 -0.69
C ALA A 188 -8.15 -20.65 -0.94
N PHE A 189 -8.53 -19.92 0.11
CA PHE A 189 -9.38 -18.73 -0.01
C PHE A 189 -8.70 -17.63 -0.83
N THR A 190 -7.41 -17.37 -0.59
CA THR A 190 -6.62 -16.40 -1.36
C THR A 190 -6.61 -16.77 -2.85
N ARG A 191 -6.38 -18.05 -3.18
CA ARG A 191 -6.43 -18.54 -4.57
C ARG A 191 -7.84 -18.42 -5.18
N ALA A 192 -8.89 -18.66 -4.40
CA ALA A 192 -10.27 -18.45 -4.84
C ALA A 192 -10.57 -16.98 -5.16
N GLN A 193 -10.08 -16.04 -4.33
CA GLN A 193 -10.18 -14.60 -4.62
C GLN A 193 -9.46 -14.24 -5.93
N VAL A 194 -8.24 -14.75 -6.13
CA VAL A 194 -7.47 -14.57 -7.37
C VAL A 194 -8.27 -15.10 -8.56
N TRP A 195 -8.80 -16.32 -8.46
CA TRP A 195 -9.57 -16.96 -9.53
C TRP A 195 -10.82 -16.14 -9.91
N ARG A 196 -11.64 -15.70 -8.94
CA ARG A 196 -12.83 -14.86 -9.20
C ARG A 196 -12.45 -13.59 -9.94
N PHE A 197 -11.37 -12.94 -9.51
CA PHE A 197 -10.94 -11.69 -10.14
C PHE A 197 -10.42 -11.91 -11.56
N ARG A 198 -9.61 -12.96 -11.78
CA ARG A 198 -9.12 -13.31 -13.12
C ARG A 198 -10.27 -13.65 -14.07
N LYS A 199 -11.24 -14.42 -13.60
CA LYS A 199 -12.39 -14.83 -14.40
C LYS A 199 -13.18 -13.61 -14.90
N LEU A 200 -13.42 -12.63 -14.02
CA LEU A 200 -14.05 -11.36 -14.40
C LEU A 200 -13.27 -10.63 -15.50
N LEU A 201 -11.94 -10.55 -15.37
CA LEU A 201 -11.09 -9.87 -16.36
C LEU A 201 -11.07 -10.62 -17.71
N GLU A 202 -11.05 -11.95 -17.69
CA GLU A 202 -11.14 -12.79 -18.88
C GLU A 202 -12.48 -12.58 -19.60
N ASP A 203 -13.58 -12.53 -18.85
CA ASP A 203 -14.92 -12.29 -19.42
C ASP A 203 -15.03 -10.89 -20.05
N TRP A 204 -14.37 -9.87 -19.49
CA TRP A 204 -14.26 -8.55 -20.11
C TRP A 204 -13.36 -8.54 -21.33
N GLN A 205 -12.23 -9.24 -21.29
CA GLN A 205 -11.31 -9.34 -22.42
C GLN A 205 -11.98 -10.01 -23.63
N CYS A 206 -12.78 -11.06 -23.42
CA CYS A 206 -13.60 -11.69 -24.47
C CYS A 206 -14.61 -10.73 -25.13
N GLN A 207 -14.99 -9.65 -24.44
CA GLN A 207 -15.86 -8.59 -24.95
C GLN A 207 -15.06 -7.42 -25.59
N GLY A 208 -13.74 -7.56 -25.74
CA GLY A 208 -12.86 -6.49 -26.20
C GLY A 208 -12.69 -5.36 -25.19
N LYS A 209 -12.96 -5.61 -23.90
CA LYS A 209 -12.86 -4.63 -22.82
C LYS A 209 -11.63 -4.92 -21.97
N GLU A 210 -10.56 -4.17 -22.22
CA GLU A 210 -9.34 -4.25 -21.44
C GLU A 210 -9.03 -2.90 -20.78
N LEU A 211 -8.94 -2.87 -19.44
CA LEU A 211 -8.63 -1.66 -18.68
C LEU A 211 -7.12 -1.53 -18.42
N PRO A 212 -6.46 -0.38 -18.68
CA PRO A 212 -5.00 -0.25 -18.65
C PRO A 212 -4.29 -0.68 -17.37
N ILE A 213 -4.94 -0.54 -16.21
CA ILE A 213 -4.35 -0.85 -14.90
C ILE A 213 -5.16 -1.94 -14.20
N ARG A 214 -4.53 -3.08 -13.89
CA ARG A 214 -5.19 -4.22 -13.23
C ARG A 214 -4.32 -4.68 -12.06
N HIS A 215 -4.80 -4.49 -10.84
CA HIS A 215 -4.00 -4.74 -9.64
C HIS A 215 -4.73 -5.55 -8.57
N LEU A 216 -4.05 -6.55 -8.04
CA LEU A 216 -4.59 -7.44 -7.01
C LEU A 216 -3.63 -7.55 -5.81
N ALA A 217 -2.39 -7.94 -6.07
CA ALA A 217 -1.42 -8.27 -5.04
C ALA A 217 -1.15 -7.14 -4.04
N ASN A 218 -1.22 -7.49 -2.75
CA ASN A 218 -0.62 -6.76 -1.64
C ASN A 218 0.80 -7.30 -1.36
N SER A 219 1.46 -6.89 -0.27
CA SER A 219 2.79 -7.37 0.09
C SER A 219 2.91 -8.90 0.13
N ALA A 220 2.05 -9.57 0.90
CA ALA A 220 2.11 -11.03 1.05
C ALA A 220 1.87 -11.76 -0.28
N ALA A 221 0.87 -11.31 -1.05
CA ALA A 221 0.56 -11.88 -2.36
C ALA A 221 1.68 -11.66 -3.38
N ALA A 222 2.34 -10.51 -3.36
CA ALA A 222 3.44 -10.21 -4.27
C ALA A 222 4.67 -11.10 -4.05
N LEU A 223 4.83 -11.64 -2.83
CA LEU A 223 5.97 -12.49 -2.46
C LEU A 223 5.66 -13.98 -2.53
N ALA A 224 4.42 -14.39 -2.27
CA ALA A 224 4.06 -15.81 -2.08
C ALA A 224 2.99 -16.36 -3.03
N PHE A 225 2.33 -15.50 -3.83
CA PHE A 225 1.23 -15.90 -4.71
C PHE A 225 1.47 -15.38 -6.14
N PRO A 226 2.33 -16.05 -6.93
CA PRO A 226 2.66 -15.61 -8.29
C PRO A 226 1.41 -15.48 -9.18
N GLU A 227 0.35 -16.24 -8.92
CA GLU A 227 -0.93 -16.13 -9.64
C GLU A 227 -1.62 -14.77 -9.46
N GLY A 228 -1.31 -14.06 -8.36
CA GLY A 228 -1.81 -12.73 -8.04
C GLY A 228 -1.02 -11.58 -8.66
N THR A 229 0.15 -11.85 -9.25
CA THR A 229 0.99 -10.88 -9.97
C THR A 229 1.20 -11.22 -11.44
N ALA A 230 0.99 -12.48 -11.84
CA ALA A 230 1.04 -12.92 -13.22
C ALA A 230 -0.01 -12.22 -14.11
N PRO A 231 0.22 -12.11 -15.43
CA PRO A 231 -0.77 -11.59 -16.37
C PRO A 231 -2.15 -12.21 -16.16
N PRO A 232 -3.26 -11.46 -16.23
CA PRO A 232 -3.36 -10.12 -16.81
C PRO A 232 -3.04 -8.96 -15.84
N PHE A 233 -2.64 -9.24 -14.61
CA PHE A 233 -2.26 -8.20 -13.65
C PHE A 233 -0.98 -7.48 -14.08
N ASN A 234 -0.91 -6.17 -13.83
CA ASN A 234 0.21 -5.34 -14.28
C ASN A 234 0.63 -4.26 -13.28
N LEU A 235 0.16 -4.34 -12.04
CA LEU A 235 0.53 -3.47 -10.94
C LEU A 235 0.37 -4.19 -9.59
N ALA A 236 1.44 -4.28 -8.82
CA ALA A 236 1.45 -4.82 -7.46
C ALA A 236 1.53 -3.69 -6.42
N ARG A 237 0.75 -3.79 -5.33
CA ARG A 237 0.69 -2.79 -4.26
C ARG A 237 1.45 -3.28 -3.05
N VAL A 238 2.73 -2.95 -2.96
CA VAL A 238 3.58 -3.45 -1.88
C VAL A 238 3.79 -2.34 -0.85
N GLY A 239 3.52 -2.66 0.41
CA GLY A 239 3.71 -1.76 1.56
C GLY A 239 4.70 -2.39 2.53
N ILE A 240 4.17 -3.01 3.58
CA ILE A 240 4.92 -3.51 4.75
C ILE A 240 6.20 -4.34 4.42
N ALA A 241 6.19 -5.14 3.34
CA ALA A 241 7.36 -5.92 2.93
C ALA A 241 8.56 -5.04 2.52
N ILE A 242 8.34 -3.89 1.88
CA ILE A 242 9.41 -2.95 1.52
C ILE A 242 10.10 -2.38 2.77
N TYR A 243 9.39 -2.30 3.89
CA TYR A 243 9.95 -1.88 5.18
C TYR A 243 10.70 -3.02 5.92
N GLY A 244 10.78 -4.21 5.31
CA GLY A 244 11.50 -5.34 5.89
C GLY A 244 10.69 -6.23 6.82
N TYR A 245 9.37 -6.11 6.81
CA TYR A 245 8.47 -6.92 7.62
C TYR A 245 7.50 -7.68 6.70
N PRO A 246 7.97 -8.75 6.01
CA PRO A 246 7.09 -9.59 5.23
C PRO A 246 6.08 -10.27 6.15
N GLU A 247 4.79 -10.05 5.90
CA GLU A 247 3.71 -10.76 6.57
C GLU A 247 3.42 -12.04 5.80
N GLY A 248 3.43 -13.19 6.48
CA GLY A 248 3.17 -14.48 5.83
C GLY A 248 3.66 -15.68 6.63
N PRO A 249 3.10 -16.87 6.37
CA PRO A 249 3.64 -18.14 6.89
C PRO A 249 5.03 -18.48 6.39
N HIS A 250 5.32 -18.07 5.15
CA HIS A 250 6.51 -18.50 4.45
C HIS A 250 7.57 -17.42 4.51
N PRO A 251 8.85 -17.80 4.66
CA PRO A 251 9.93 -16.85 4.49
C PRO A 251 9.81 -16.20 3.11
N PRO A 252 10.14 -14.90 2.99
CA PRO A 252 10.16 -14.25 1.69
C PRO A 252 11.15 -14.99 0.76
N PRO A 253 10.91 -14.99 -0.56
CA PRO A 253 11.77 -15.69 -1.53
C PRO A 253 13.20 -15.12 -1.59
N PHE A 254 13.44 -13.98 -0.95
CA PHE A 254 14.74 -13.32 -0.79
C PHE A 254 14.76 -12.58 0.55
N PRO A 255 15.95 -12.34 1.14
CA PRO A 255 16.05 -11.63 2.41
C PRO A 255 15.58 -10.17 2.25
N LEU A 256 14.74 -9.76 3.19
CA LEU A 256 14.29 -8.38 3.37
C LEU A 256 14.87 -7.84 4.69
N ARG A 257 15.35 -6.60 4.67
CA ARG A 257 16.02 -5.97 5.81
C ARG A 257 15.07 -5.04 6.55
N PRO A 258 14.82 -5.22 7.86
CA PRO A 258 14.08 -4.25 8.66
C PRO A 258 14.67 -2.85 8.52
N VAL A 259 13.83 -1.86 8.20
CA VAL A 259 14.27 -0.49 7.92
C VAL A 259 14.19 0.42 9.14
N ALA A 260 13.46 0.05 10.20
CA ALA A 260 13.36 0.83 11.43
C ALA A 260 14.10 0.19 12.61
N ARG A 261 14.74 1.05 13.42
CA ARG A 261 15.28 0.70 14.74
C ARG A 261 14.80 1.72 15.77
N ALA A 262 14.26 1.25 16.89
CA ALA A 262 13.92 2.10 18.02
C ALA A 262 15.05 2.08 19.05
N TRP A 263 15.42 3.26 19.54
CA TRP A 263 16.46 3.45 20.54
C TRP A 263 15.88 4.16 21.76
N THR A 264 16.36 3.79 22.93
CA THR A 264 16.16 4.53 24.18
C THR A 264 17.43 4.47 25.02
N GLU A 265 17.48 5.22 26.12
CA GLU A 265 18.58 5.25 27.06
C GLU A 265 18.12 4.78 28.45
N VAL A 266 18.98 4.05 29.16
CA VAL A 266 18.69 3.61 30.53
C VAL A 266 18.84 4.81 31.46
N MET A 267 17.72 5.28 32.01
CA MET A 267 17.71 6.44 32.92
C MET A 267 18.21 6.13 34.32
N ALA A 268 17.96 4.91 34.80
CA ALA A 268 18.30 4.51 36.15
C ALA A 268 18.55 3.00 36.20
N VAL A 269 19.60 2.62 36.92
CA VAL A 269 19.88 1.24 37.30
C VAL A 269 19.82 1.17 38.81
N ARG A 270 18.97 0.29 39.34
CA ARG A 270 18.73 0.15 40.78
C ARG A 270 18.65 -1.33 41.14
N GLN A 271 19.12 -1.65 42.34
CA GLN A 271 18.88 -2.96 42.97
C GLN A 271 17.68 -2.85 43.91
N LEU A 272 16.78 -3.83 43.84
CA LEU A 272 15.58 -3.91 44.69
C LEU A 272 15.67 -5.16 45.58
N PRO A 273 15.15 -5.11 46.83
CA PRO A 273 15.06 -6.29 47.70
C PRO A 273 14.15 -7.38 47.09
N GLY A 274 14.22 -8.61 47.61
CA GLY A 274 13.25 -9.66 47.28
C GLY A 274 11.85 -9.34 47.84
N GLY A 275 10.80 -9.72 47.11
CA GLY A 275 9.41 -9.40 47.46
C GLY A 275 8.99 -7.96 47.17
N TRP A 276 9.79 -7.17 46.45
CA TRP A 276 9.51 -5.77 46.15
C TRP A 276 8.69 -5.61 44.86
N PRO A 277 7.60 -4.81 44.86
CA PRO A 277 6.78 -4.62 43.67
C PRO A 277 7.40 -3.66 42.64
N VAL A 278 7.15 -3.91 41.35
CA VAL A 278 7.57 -3.06 40.22
C VAL A 278 6.38 -2.70 39.33
N GLY A 279 6.29 -1.43 38.95
CA GLY A 279 5.23 -0.90 38.07
C GLY A 279 3.93 -0.55 38.79
N TYR A 280 3.00 0.06 38.05
CA TYR A 280 1.65 0.27 38.55
C TYR A 280 0.96 -1.08 38.83
N GLU A 281 0.04 -1.09 39.80
CA GLU A 281 -0.74 -2.27 40.20
C GLU A 281 0.06 -3.46 40.75
N ARG A 282 1.40 -3.37 40.80
CA ARG A 282 2.29 -4.38 41.38
C ARG A 282 2.18 -5.75 40.72
N THR A 283 1.98 -5.77 39.40
CA THR A 283 1.84 -7.01 38.60
C THR A 283 3.13 -7.82 38.50
N PHE A 284 4.26 -7.23 38.84
CA PHE A 284 5.54 -7.91 38.98
C PHE A 284 6.11 -7.69 40.39
N ILE A 285 6.60 -8.77 41.00
CA ILE A 285 7.28 -8.79 42.31
C ILE A 285 8.67 -9.40 42.10
N THR A 286 9.71 -8.79 42.66
CA THR A 286 11.08 -9.33 42.61
C THR A 286 11.19 -10.69 43.32
N PRO A 287 12.00 -11.62 42.79
CA PRO A 287 12.17 -12.96 43.35
C PRO A 287 12.86 -12.94 44.73
#